data_AF-A0A1Y4A4G4-F1
#
_entry.id   AF-A0A1Y4A4G4-F1
#
_cell.length_a   1.000
_cell.length_b   1.000
_cell.length_c   1.000
_cell.angle_alpha   90.00
_cell.angle_beta   90.00
_cell.angle_gamma   90.00
#
_symmetry.space_group_name_H-M   'P 1'
#
loop_
_entity.id
_entity.type
_entity.pdbx_description
1 polymer ?
#
loop_
_entity_poly.entity_id
_entity_poly.type
_entity_poly.pdbx_seq_one_letter_code
_entity_poly.pdbx_strand_id
1 'polypeptide(L)' 'PSKFQVLPKRWIVERSFSWLENFRRLTIDYEFLAETAEAMVQLAFIQIMLNKFIE' A
#
# COMPACT_ATOMS: atom_id res chain seq x y z
N PRO A 1 -14.51 -3.25 -26.43
CA PRO A 1 -14.09 -3.39 -25.01
C PRO A 1 -13.22 -4.64 -24.79
N SER A 2 -12.03 -4.45 -24.21
CA SER A 2 -11.18 -5.57 -23.78
C SER A 2 -11.90 -6.39 -22.70
N LYS A 3 -11.93 -7.72 -22.81
CA LYS A 3 -12.48 -8.61 -21.77
C LYS A 3 -11.55 -8.61 -20.55
N PHE A 4 -12.11 -8.75 -19.35
CA PHE A 4 -11.32 -8.89 -18.12
C PHE A 4 -10.41 -10.14 -18.23
N GLN A 5 -9.11 -9.93 -18.06
CA GLN A 5 -8.11 -11.00 -18.05
C GLN A 5 -7.71 -11.31 -16.60
N VAL A 6 -7.87 -12.56 -16.19
CA VAL A 6 -7.40 -13.03 -14.89
C VAL A 6 -5.88 -13.11 -14.93
N LEU A 7 -5.21 -12.20 -14.21
CA LEU A 7 -3.76 -12.23 -14.06
C LEU A 7 -3.38 -13.08 -12.85
N PRO A 8 -2.48 -14.07 -13.00
CA PRO A 8 -2.02 -14.87 -11.87
C PRO A 8 -1.31 -13.97 -10.86
N LYS A 9 -1.55 -14.20 -9.56
CA LYS A 9 -0.95 -13.46 -8.42
C LYS A 9 -1.34 -11.99 -8.27
N ARG A 10 -2.22 -11.44 -9.12
CA ARG A 10 -2.74 -10.05 -8.99
C ARG A 10 -3.32 -9.76 -7.61
N TRP A 11 -3.97 -10.75 -7.01
CA TRP A 11 -4.55 -10.65 -5.66
C TRP A 11 -3.51 -10.31 -4.59
N ILE A 12 -2.23 -10.69 -4.76
CA ILE A 12 -1.17 -10.41 -3.78
C ILE A 12 -0.92 -8.91 -3.73
N VAL A 13 -0.78 -8.28 -4.90
CA VAL A 13 -0.56 -6.84 -5.06
C VAL A 13 -1.78 -6.05 -4.54
N GLU A 14 -2.98 -6.44 -4.96
CA GLU A 14 -4.22 -5.80 -4.49
C GLU A 14 -4.38 -5.92 -2.97
N ARG A 15 -4.03 -7.07 -2.39
CA ARG A 15 -4.06 -7.27 -0.94
C ARG A 15 -3.02 -6.42 -0.22
N SER A 16 -1.82 -6.24 -0.78
CA SER A 16 -0.82 -5.32 -0.21
C SER A 16 -1.33 -3.88 -0.18
N PHE A 17 -2.02 -3.42 -1.23
CA PHE A 17 -2.63 -2.09 -1.23
C PHE A 17 -3.79 -1.95 -0.25
N SER A 18 -4.61 -2.98 -0.08
CA SER A 18 -5.70 -2.96 0.91
C SER A 18 -5.20 -2.75 2.35
N TRP A 19 -3.98 -3.19 2.69
CA TRP A 19 -3.42 -2.91 4.02
C TRP A 19 -3.16 -1.42 4.28
N LEU A 20 -2.90 -0.65 3.23
CA LEU A 20 -2.68 0.80 3.33
C LEU A 20 -3.96 1.56 3.70
N GLU A 21 -5.15 1.00 3.46
CA GLU A 21 -6.43 1.63 3.82
C GLU A 21 -6.57 1.88 5.33
N ASN A 22 -5.86 1.12 6.17
CA ASN A 22 -5.83 1.33 7.62
C ASN A 22 -4.95 2.52 8.04
N PHE A 23 -4.15 3.08 7.13
CA PHE A 23 -3.28 4.21 7.40
C PHE A 23 -4.02 5.50 7.03
N ARG A 24 -4.67 6.12 8.02
CA ARG A 24 -5.43 7.38 7.84
C ARG A 24 -4.62 8.47 7.12
N ARG A 25 -3.30 8.52 7.33
CA ARG A 25 -2.41 9.49 6.69
C ARG A 25 -2.31 9.32 5.18
N LEU A 26 -2.44 8.09 4.66
CA LEU A 26 -2.37 7.80 3.23
C LEU A 26 -3.72 7.96 2.51
N THR A 27 -4.81 8.26 3.24
CA THR A 27 -6.14 8.43 2.65
C THR A 27 -6.26 9.70 1.80
N ILE A 28 -5.51 10.74 2.16
CA ILE A 28 -5.47 12.03 1.48
C ILE A 28 -3.99 12.39 1.31
N ASP A 29 -3.62 12.89 0.14
CA ASP A 29 -2.26 13.38 -0.11
C ASP A 29 -2.07 14.72 0.64
N TYR A 30 -1.34 14.68 1.75
CA TYR A 30 -1.05 15.85 2.57
C TYR A 30 0.34 16.42 2.29
N GLU A 31 1.16 15.68 1.56
CA GLU A 31 2.57 15.92 1.38
C GLU A 31 2.80 16.89 0.22
N PHE A 32 3.60 17.92 0.45
CA PHE A 32 3.91 18.92 -0.59
C PHE A 32 4.89 18.37 -1.64
N LEU A 33 5.78 17.45 -1.23
CA LEU A 33 6.81 16.87 -2.08
C LEU A 33 6.49 15.39 -2.34
N ALA A 34 6.68 14.95 -3.58
CA ALA A 34 6.50 13.55 -3.95
C ALA A 34 7.41 12.61 -3.13
N GLU A 35 8.64 13.05 -2.83
CA GLU A 35 9.59 12.31 -2.00
C GLU A 35 9.03 12.05 -0.58
N THR A 36 8.33 13.03 0.00
CA THR A 36 7.72 12.86 1.32
C THR A 36 6.52 11.92 1.27
N ALA A 37 5.71 11.97 0.21
CA ALA A 37 4.59 11.05 0.03
C ALA A 37 5.10 9.60 -0.14
N GLU A 38 6.17 9.42 -0.93
CA GLU A 38 6.83 8.13 -1.11
C GLU A 38 7.35 7.57 0.22
N ALA A 39 8.04 8.40 1.01
CA ALA A 39 8.55 8.01 2.32
C ALA A 39 7.42 7.55 3.27
N MET A 40 6.25 8.19 3.23
CA MET A 40 5.08 7.77 4.03
C MET A 40 4.57 6.37 3.65
N VAL A 41 4.52 6.07 2.34
CA VAL A 41 4.14 4.72 1.86
C VAL A 41 5.17 3.67 2.30
N GLN A 42 6.45 3.98 2.18
CA GLN A 42 7.54 3.10 2.63
C GLN A 42 7.43 2.81 4.14
N LEU A 43 7.21 3.84 4.96
CA LEU A 43 7.03 3.70 6.41
C LEU A 43 5.82 2.83 6.76
N ALA A 44 4.69 3.00 6.06
CA ALA A 44 3.50 2.18 6.28
C ALA A 44 3.78 0.68 6.04
N PHE A 45 4.49 0.34 4.96
CA PHE A 45 4.88 -1.04 4.70
C PHE A 45 5.90 -1.58 5.72
N ILE A 46 6.87 -0.77 6.15
CA ILE A 46 7.81 -1.17 7.21
C ILE A 46 7.04 -1.54 8.48
N GLN A 47 6.07 -0.72 8.90
CA GLN A 47 5.26 -0.99 10.09
C GLN A 47 4.43 -2.27 9.94
N ILE A 48 3.80 -2.49 8.78
CA ILE A 48 3.06 -3.75 8.51
C ILE A 48 4.00 -4.96 8.63
N MET A 49 5.19 -4.90 8.03
CA MET A 49 6.14 -6.01 8.05
C MET A 49 6.69 -6.28 9.46
N LEU A 50 6.98 -5.23 10.23
CA LEU A 50 7.40 -5.36 11.62
C LEU A 50 6.32 -6.03 12.48
N ASN A 51 5.07 -5.60 12.37
CA ASN A 51 3.97 -6.22 13.12
C ASN A 51 3.80 -7.70 12.79
N LYS A 52 3.95 -8.08 11.51
CA LYS A 52 3.88 -9.48 11.06
C LYS A 52 5.08 -10.34 11.47
N PHE A 53 6.22 -9.72 11.76
CA PHE A 53 7.42 -10.43 12.19
C PHE A 53 7.45 -10.64 13.71
N ILE A 54 6.84 -9.72 14.45
CA ILE A 54 6.80 -9.75 15.91
C ILE A 54 5.67 -10.67 16.43
N GLU A 55 4.56 -10.81 15.68
CA GLU A 55 3.57 -11.88 15.87
C GLU A 55 4.13 -13.27 15.56
#